data_AF-A0A8K0P237-F1
#
_entry.id   AF-A0A8K0P237-F1
#
_cell.length_a   1.000
_cell.length_b   1.000
_cell.length_c   1.000
_cell.angle_alpha   90.00
_cell.angle_beta   90.00
_cell.angle_gamma   90.00
#
_symmetry.space_group_name_H-M   'P 1'
#
loop_
_entity.id
_entity.type
_entity.pdbx_description
1 polymer ?
#
loop_
_entity_poly.entity_id
_entity_poly.type
_entity_poly.pdbx_seq_one_letter_code
_entity_poly.pdbx_strand_id
1 'polypeptide(L)'
;MIGDTKKLPPDVNVKGVFACNELDLREISVYGFDYDYTLACYKPTMDYLLYNLAKETLVKKHKYPSGILSLEYIPGFAVRGLHYDIEKGLLLKIDSFLQIQLGSVYRGLSPVSDTEVLQLYKNKTVPLAYVEAHVRNGGSGQ
;
A
#
# COMPACT_ATOMS: atom_id res chain seq x y z
N MET A 1 -15.35 15.15 11.91
CA MET A 1 -14.22 16.11 11.84
C MET A 1 -13.17 15.48 10.95
N ILE A 2 -12.93 16.07 9.77
CA ILE A 2 -11.87 15.61 8.85
C ILE A 2 -10.57 16.03 9.51
N GLY A 3 -9.85 15.07 10.08
CA GLY A 3 -8.58 15.34 10.76
C GLY A 3 -7.61 16.03 9.80
N ASP A 4 -7.01 17.10 10.28
CA ASP A 4 -6.04 17.90 9.55
C ASP A 4 -5.05 16.98 8.82
N THR A 5 -5.01 17.10 7.50
CA THR A 5 -4.00 16.44 6.68
C THR A 5 -2.65 16.86 7.27
N LYS A 6 -1.85 15.91 7.78
CA LYS A 6 -0.49 16.19 8.25
C LYS A 6 0.26 16.85 7.09
N LYS A 7 0.29 18.18 7.08
CA LYS A 7 1.08 18.96 6.13
C LYS A 7 2.53 18.60 6.39
N LEU A 8 3.29 18.42 5.31
CA LEU A 8 4.74 18.31 5.42
C LEU A 8 5.26 19.49 6.27
N PRO A 9 6.35 19.32 7.04
CA PRO A 9 7.02 20.44 7.69
C PRO A 9 7.16 21.60 6.69
N PRO A 10 6.92 22.85 7.13
CA PRO A 10 6.79 24.01 6.24
C PRO A 10 8.04 24.29 5.38
N ASP A 11 9.15 23.62 5.65
CA ASP A 11 10.48 23.78 5.09
C ASP A 11 10.99 22.57 4.27
N VAL A 12 10.14 21.58 3.97
CA VAL A 12 10.58 20.43 3.13
C VAL A 12 10.81 20.87 1.69
N ASN A 13 12.08 20.88 1.26
CA ASN A 13 12.44 21.07 -0.13
C ASN A 13 11.95 19.89 -0.98
N VAL A 14 11.01 20.13 -1.89
CA VAL A 14 10.44 19.11 -2.80
C VAL A 14 11.45 18.53 -3.80
N LYS A 15 12.62 19.17 -3.96
CA LYS A 15 13.75 18.66 -4.75
C LYS A 15 14.92 18.23 -3.87
N GLY A 16 14.73 18.16 -2.55
CA GLY A 16 15.75 17.74 -1.61
C GLY A 16 16.09 16.27 -1.77
N VAL A 17 17.37 15.95 -1.60
CA VAL A 17 17.85 14.57 -1.46
C VAL A 17 18.03 14.31 0.03
N PHE A 18 17.33 13.31 0.56
CA PHE A 18 17.37 12.96 1.98
C PHE A 18 18.28 11.74 2.19
N ALA A 19 19.19 11.82 3.16
CA ALA A 19 20.10 10.74 3.49
C ALA A 19 19.61 10.01 4.75
N CYS A 20 19.42 8.69 4.65
CA CYS A 20 19.20 7.84 5.83
C CYS A 20 20.52 7.38 6.46
N ASN A 21 21.56 7.19 5.62
CA ASN A 21 22.91 6.79 6.00
C ASN A 21 23.93 7.65 5.24
N GLU A 22 25.18 7.62 5.69
CA GLU A 22 26.30 8.23 4.97
C GLU A 22 26.58 7.50 3.66
N LEU A 23 26.80 8.26 2.58
CA LEU A 23 27.14 7.75 1.25
C LEU A 23 28.09 8.73 0.56
N ASP A 24 29.30 8.26 0.22
CA ASP A 24 30.26 9.04 -0.58
C ASP A 24 30.07 8.74 -2.07
N LEU A 25 29.48 9.69 -2.79
CA LEU A 25 29.23 9.54 -4.24
C LEU A 25 30.51 9.51 -5.08
N ARG A 26 31.68 9.92 -4.55
CA ARG A 26 32.96 9.89 -5.26
C ARG A 26 33.47 8.46 -5.48
N GLU A 27 33.11 7.56 -4.58
CA GLU A 27 33.48 6.14 -4.63
C GLU A 27 32.54 5.32 -5.53
N ILE A 28 31.48 5.94 -6.07
CA ILE A 28 30.48 5.27 -6.92
C ILE A 28 30.80 5.51 -8.39
N SER A 29 31.11 4.44 -9.12
CA SER A 29 31.45 4.50 -10.56
C SER A 29 30.28 4.18 -11.49
N VAL A 30 29.23 3.53 -10.99
CA VAL A 30 28.08 3.08 -11.79
C VAL A 30 26.79 3.44 -11.08
N TYR A 31 25.85 4.04 -11.83
CA TYR A 31 24.51 4.38 -11.36
C TYR A 31 23.48 3.56 -12.15
N GLY A 32 22.85 2.60 -11.47
CA GLY A 32 21.72 1.86 -12.01
C GLY A 32 20.40 2.59 -11.69
N PHE A 33 19.51 2.65 -12.67
CA PHE A 33 18.16 3.18 -12.48
C PHE A 33 17.14 2.10 -12.84
N ASP A 34 16.15 1.92 -11.97
CA ASP A 34 14.93 1.24 -12.37
C ASP A 34 14.18 2.08 -13.43
N TYR A 35 13.33 1.45 -14.24
CA TYR A 35 12.60 2.15 -15.29
C TYR A 35 11.27 2.69 -14.78
N ASP A 36 10.34 1.80 -14.44
CA ASP A 36 8.97 2.15 -14.07
C ASP A 36 8.92 2.86 -12.71
N TYR A 37 8.22 3.99 -12.65
CA TYR A 37 8.12 4.84 -11.45
C TYR A 37 9.45 5.41 -10.93
N THR A 38 10.56 5.24 -11.65
CA THR A 38 11.86 5.88 -11.38
C THR A 38 12.27 6.81 -12.51
N LEU A 39 12.49 6.30 -13.73
CA LEU A 39 12.72 7.14 -14.92
C LEU A 39 11.40 7.50 -15.62
N ALA A 40 10.49 6.54 -15.71
CA ALA A 40 9.17 6.70 -16.30
C ALA A 40 8.12 6.96 -15.20
N CYS A 41 7.81 8.24 -14.98
CA CYS A 41 6.75 8.65 -14.05
C CYS A 41 5.39 8.64 -14.77
N TYR A 42 4.54 7.69 -14.39
CA TYR A 42 3.19 7.58 -14.97
C TYR A 42 2.24 8.66 -14.46
N LYS A 43 1.26 9.00 -15.30
CA LYS A 43 0.17 9.91 -14.95
C LYS A 43 -0.82 9.22 -14.00
N PRO A 44 -1.57 9.97 -13.16
CA PRO A 44 -2.62 9.42 -12.30
C PRO A 44 -3.69 8.59 -13.02
N THR A 45 -3.86 8.77 -14.34
CA THR A 45 -4.74 7.96 -15.18
C THR A 45 -4.36 6.48 -15.23
N MET A 46 -3.11 6.13 -14.89
CA MET A 46 -2.64 4.75 -14.84
C MET A 46 -3.40 3.93 -13.79
N ASP A 47 -3.73 4.51 -12.64
CA ASP A 47 -4.42 3.79 -11.56
C ASP A 47 -5.82 3.34 -12.00
N TYR A 48 -6.54 4.19 -12.74
CA TYR A 48 -7.84 3.86 -13.33
C TYR A 48 -7.74 2.73 -14.36
N LEU A 49 -6.72 2.79 -15.22
CA LEU A 49 -6.48 1.77 -16.23
C LEU A 49 -6.21 0.40 -15.57
N LEU A 50 -5.28 0.36 -14.62
CA LEU A 50 -4.95 -0.87 -13.88
C LEU A 50 -6.16 -1.45 -13.16
N TYR A 51 -6.95 -0.60 -12.49
CA TYR A 51 -8.17 -1.03 -11.81
C TYR A 51 -9.19 -1.65 -12.76
N ASN A 52 -9.43 -1.02 -13.92
CA ASN A 52 -10.37 -1.56 -14.92
C ASN A 52 -9.87 -2.87 -15.53
N LEU A 53 -8.60 -2.96 -15.90
CA LEU A 53 -8.00 -4.19 -16.42
C LEU A 53 -8.05 -5.34 -15.39
N ALA A 54 -7.84 -5.05 -14.12
CA ALA A 54 -7.92 -6.03 -13.04
C ALA A 54 -9.35 -6.58 -12.89
N LYS A 55 -10.36 -5.71 -12.79
CA LYS A 55 -11.78 -6.13 -12.73
C LYS A 55 -12.19 -6.96 -13.94
N GLU A 56 -11.80 -6.52 -15.14
CA GLU A 56 -12.08 -7.27 -16.36
C GLU A 56 -11.43 -8.66 -16.34
N THR A 57 -10.20 -8.74 -15.85
CA THR A 57 -9.48 -10.01 -15.72
C THR A 57 -10.17 -10.95 -14.72
N LEU A 58 -10.61 -10.44 -13.58
CA LEU A 58 -11.37 -11.22 -12.58
C LEU A 58 -12.64 -11.83 -13.18
N VAL A 59 -13.42 -11.05 -13.94
CA VAL A 59 -14.67 -11.54 -14.52
C VAL A 59 -14.41 -12.47 -15.73
N LYS A 60 -13.55 -12.05 -16.67
CA LYS A 60 -13.33 -12.80 -17.93
C LYS A 60 -12.55 -14.08 -17.71
N LYS A 61 -11.44 -14.02 -16.95
CA LYS A 61 -10.52 -15.15 -16.75
C LYS A 61 -10.87 -15.97 -15.53
N HIS A 62 -11.15 -15.32 -14.39
CA HIS A 62 -11.41 -16.01 -13.12
C HIS A 62 -12.89 -16.27 -12.84
N LYS A 63 -13.79 -15.85 -13.75
CA LYS A 63 -15.25 -16.12 -13.68
C LYS A 63 -15.92 -15.57 -12.42
N TYR A 64 -15.40 -14.48 -11.87
CA TYR A 64 -16.05 -13.76 -10.78
C TYR A 64 -17.38 -13.13 -11.26
N PRO A 65 -18.32 -12.82 -10.33
CA PRO A 65 -19.61 -12.22 -10.68
C PRO A 65 -19.50 -10.94 -11.52
N SER A 66 -20.36 -10.81 -12.53
CA SER A 66 -20.34 -9.66 -13.47
C SER A 66 -20.56 -8.30 -12.81
N GLY A 67 -21.23 -8.27 -11.64
CA GLY A 67 -21.43 -7.05 -10.85
C GLY A 67 -20.14 -6.35 -10.41
N ILE A 68 -18.98 -7.02 -10.44
CA ILE A 68 -17.69 -6.37 -10.18
C ILE A 68 -17.37 -5.29 -11.22
N LEU A 69 -17.81 -5.45 -12.48
CA LEU A 69 -17.49 -4.49 -13.53
C LEU A 69 -18.04 -3.08 -13.25
N SER A 70 -19.15 -2.99 -12.51
CA SER A 70 -19.77 -1.71 -12.14
C SER A 70 -19.08 -0.99 -10.98
N LEU A 71 -18.08 -1.59 -10.33
CA LEU A 71 -17.31 -0.91 -9.29
C LEU A 71 -16.46 0.20 -9.91
N GLU A 72 -16.32 1.34 -9.24
CA GLU A 72 -15.47 2.43 -9.72
C GLU A 72 -14.20 2.55 -8.88
N TYR A 73 -13.11 3.00 -9.51
CA TYR A 73 -11.89 3.33 -8.77
C TYR A 73 -12.15 4.57 -7.90
N ILE A 74 -11.77 4.51 -6.62
CA ILE A 74 -11.94 5.60 -5.66
C ILE A 74 -10.57 6.22 -5.36
N PRO A 75 -10.22 7.36 -5.98
CA PRO A 75 -8.92 8.00 -5.77
C PRO A 75 -8.72 8.39 -4.31
N GLY A 76 -7.54 8.09 -3.78
CA GLY A 76 -7.17 8.48 -2.41
C GLY A 76 -7.76 7.61 -1.30
N PHE A 77 -8.60 6.61 -1.60
CA PHE A 77 -9.06 5.66 -0.58
C PHE A 77 -7.91 4.78 -0.09
N ALA A 78 -7.24 4.09 -1.02
CA ALA A 78 -6.05 3.31 -0.71
C ALA A 78 -4.80 4.18 -0.88
N VAL A 79 -3.90 4.14 0.11
CA VAL A 79 -2.62 4.85 0.10
C VAL A 79 -1.46 3.85 0.13
N ARG A 80 -0.27 4.28 -0.31
CA ARG A 80 0.91 3.41 -0.32
C ARG A 80 1.27 2.91 1.08
N GLY A 81 1.67 1.64 1.16
CA GLY A 81 2.11 0.99 2.40
C GLY A 81 0.98 0.59 3.34
N LEU A 82 -0.23 0.33 2.82
CA LEU A 82 -1.27 -0.42 3.52
C LEU A 82 -0.97 -1.92 3.45
N HIS A 83 -1.44 -2.67 4.43
CA HIS A 83 -1.33 -4.12 4.53
C HIS A 83 -2.71 -4.74 4.38
N TYR A 84 -2.79 -5.90 3.73
CA TYR A 84 -4.03 -6.66 3.58
C TYR A 84 -3.92 -8.00 4.32
N ASP A 85 -4.71 -8.17 5.37
CA ASP A 85 -4.89 -9.46 6.04
C ASP A 85 -5.87 -10.30 5.21
N ILE A 86 -5.34 -11.27 4.47
CA ILE A 86 -6.11 -12.15 3.57
C ILE A 86 -7.10 -13.01 4.36
N GLU A 87 -6.72 -13.50 5.54
CA GLU A 87 -7.55 -14.41 6.34
C GLU A 87 -8.77 -13.69 6.92
N LYS A 88 -8.60 -12.43 7.34
CA LYS A 88 -9.68 -11.63 7.93
C LYS A 88 -10.36 -10.71 6.92
N GLY A 89 -9.80 -10.55 5.72
CA GLY A 89 -10.28 -9.65 4.68
C GLY A 89 -10.20 -8.17 5.08
N LEU A 90 -9.13 -7.78 5.78
CA LEU A 90 -8.97 -6.43 6.34
C LEU A 90 -7.81 -5.67 5.70
N LEU A 91 -8.07 -4.42 5.30
CA LEU A 91 -7.06 -3.45 4.88
C LEU A 91 -6.68 -2.59 6.09
N LEU A 92 -5.39 -2.45 6.39
CA LEU A 92 -4.93 -1.80 7.63
C LEU A 92 -3.59 -1.08 7.45
N LYS A 93 -3.34 -0.04 8.25
CA LYS A 93 -2.03 0.61 8.39
C LYS A 93 -1.31 0.07 9.61
N ILE A 94 -0.03 -0.26 9.47
CA ILE A 94 0.85 -0.59 10.58
C ILE A 94 2.01 0.40 10.68
N ASP A 95 2.56 0.53 11.87
CA ASP A 95 3.79 1.29 12.13
C ASP A 95 5.05 0.41 11.99
N SER A 96 6.22 1.00 12.24
CA SER A 96 7.52 0.32 12.20
C SER A 96 7.69 -0.76 13.27
N PHE A 97 6.84 -0.81 14.28
CA PHE A 97 6.83 -1.81 15.35
C PHE A 97 5.73 -2.86 15.13
N LEU A 98 5.17 -2.92 13.91
CA LEU A 98 4.11 -3.85 13.49
C LEU A 98 2.81 -3.68 14.30
N GLN A 99 2.59 -2.50 14.86
CA GLN A 99 1.35 -2.17 15.55
C GLN A 99 0.32 -1.63 14.58
N ILE A 100 -0.90 -2.13 14.68
CA ILE A 100 -2.04 -1.62 13.93
C ILE A 100 -2.34 -0.20 14.39
N GLN A 101 -2.35 0.74 13.45
CA GLN A 101 -2.84 2.08 13.68
C GLN A 101 -4.37 2.03 13.77
N LEU A 102 -4.90 2.22 14.97
CA LEU A 102 -6.34 2.29 15.21
C LEU A 102 -7.02 3.40 14.37
N GLY A 103 -8.28 3.18 14.00
CA GLY A 103 -9.01 4.03 13.04
C GLY A 103 -8.58 3.91 11.57
N SER A 104 -7.57 3.09 11.24
CA SER A 104 -7.11 2.87 9.86
C SER A 104 -7.52 1.51 9.27
N VAL A 105 -8.37 0.75 9.96
CA VAL A 105 -8.74 -0.61 9.56
C VAL A 105 -10.08 -0.60 8.82
N TYR A 106 -10.12 -1.25 7.66
CA TYR A 106 -11.28 -1.29 6.77
C TYR A 106 -11.60 -2.73 6.35
N ARG A 107 -12.90 -3.05 6.31
CA ARG A 107 -13.45 -4.23 5.65
C ARG A 107 -14.12 -3.78 4.36
N GLY A 108 -13.47 -4.04 3.23
CA GLY A 108 -13.85 -3.40 1.97
C GLY A 108 -13.73 -1.88 2.09
N LEU A 109 -14.83 -1.16 1.93
CA LEU A 109 -14.89 0.30 2.07
C LEU A 109 -15.40 0.77 3.45
N SER A 110 -15.79 -0.16 4.32
CA SER A 110 -16.36 0.16 5.62
C SER A 110 -15.28 0.21 6.69
N PRO A 111 -15.19 1.29 7.49
CA PRO A 111 -14.27 1.32 8.62
C PRO A 111 -14.69 0.30 9.68
N VAL A 112 -13.69 -0.33 10.30
CA VAL A 112 -13.87 -1.28 11.41
C VAL A 112 -13.63 -0.53 12.72
N SER A 113 -14.50 -0.77 13.71
CA SER A 113 -14.37 -0.11 15.01
C SER A 113 -13.14 -0.59 15.77
N ASP A 114 -12.52 0.29 16.56
CA ASP A 114 -11.33 -0.06 17.34
C ASP A 114 -11.60 -1.19 18.34
N THR A 115 -12.82 -1.29 18.85
CA THR A 115 -13.25 -2.38 19.74
C THR A 115 -13.23 -3.72 19.01
N GLU A 116 -13.72 -3.79 17.78
CA GLU A 116 -13.65 -4.99 16.95
C GLU A 116 -12.20 -5.33 16.56
N VAL A 117 -11.39 -4.33 16.19
CA VAL A 117 -9.96 -4.53 15.88
C VAL A 117 -9.22 -5.14 17.08
N LEU A 118 -9.47 -4.62 18.29
CA LEU A 118 -8.89 -5.14 19.52
C LEU A 118 -9.33 -6.58 19.82
N GLN A 119 -10.58 -6.94 19.53
CA GLN A 119 -11.06 -8.32 19.67
C GLN A 119 -10.39 -9.27 18.67
N LEU A 120 -10.21 -8.83 17.42
CA LEU A 120 -9.62 -9.64 16.35
C LEU A 120 -8.11 -9.86 16.52
N TYR A 121 -7.37 -8.83 16.95
CA TYR A 121 -5.91 -8.87 16.99
C TYR A 121 -5.32 -8.93 18.41
N LYS A 122 -6.16 -8.89 19.46
CA LYS A 122 -5.83 -8.93 20.90
C LYS A 122 -4.83 -7.86 21.36
N ASN A 123 -3.60 -7.92 20.89
CA ASN A 123 -2.47 -7.04 21.25
C ASN A 123 -2.12 -6.02 20.17
N LYS A 124 -2.97 -5.80 19.15
CA LYS A 124 -2.72 -4.92 17.99
C LYS A 124 -1.47 -5.25 17.16
N THR A 125 -0.75 -6.30 17.50
CA THR A 125 0.44 -6.74 16.75
C THR A 125 0.02 -7.68 15.64
N VAL A 126 0.50 -7.41 14.44
CA VAL A 126 0.44 -8.38 13.33
C VAL A 126 1.68 -9.29 13.42
N PRO A 127 1.54 -10.64 13.42
CA PRO A 127 2.70 -11.52 13.50
C PRO A 127 3.67 -11.30 12.33
N LEU A 128 4.98 -11.34 12.60
CA LEU A 128 6.03 -11.07 11.62
C LEU A 128 5.90 -11.94 10.34
N ALA A 129 5.44 -13.18 10.49
CA ALA A 129 5.19 -14.09 9.38
C ALA A 129 4.21 -13.53 8.32
N TYR A 130 3.21 -12.71 8.71
CA TYR A 130 2.29 -12.07 7.76
C TYR A 130 2.95 -10.93 6.97
N VAL A 131 3.94 -10.27 7.57
CA VAL A 131 4.71 -9.20 6.93
C VAL A 131 5.72 -9.81 5.95
N GLU A 132 6.38 -10.90 6.34
CA GLU A 132 7.41 -11.58 5.55
C GLU A 132 6.87 -12.47 4.42
N ALA A 133 5.62 -12.95 4.49
CA ALA A 133 5.03 -13.77 3.43
C ALA A 133 5.02 -13.05 2.06
N HIS A 134 4.98 -11.72 2.05
CA HIS A 134 5.10 -10.91 0.84
C HIS A 134 6.53 -10.88 0.26
N VAL A 135 7.56 -11.16 1.07
CA VAL A 135 8.96 -11.17 0.62
C VAL A 135 9.32 -12.49 -0.04
N ARG A 136 8.79 -13.63 0.43
CA ARG A 136 9.14 -14.96 -0.12
C ARG A 136 8.45 -15.29 -1.44
N ASN A 137 7.24 -14.78 -1.69
CA ASN A 137 6.50 -15.08 -2.92
C ASN A 137 6.97 -14.28 -4.16
N GLY A 138 7.95 -13.38 -4.02
CA GLY A 138 8.59 -12.67 -5.14
C GLY A 138 9.86 -13.34 -5.69
N GLY A 139 10.30 -14.47 -5.12
CA GLY A 139 11.60 -15.09 -5.43
C GLY A 139 11.54 -16.45 -6.13
N SER A 140 10.39 -16.88 -6.64
CA SER A 140 10.27 -18.16 -7.36
C SER A 140 9.57 -17.96 -8.71
N GLY A 141 10.35 -17.43 -9.66
CA GLY A 141 9.97 -17.27 -11.06
C GLY A 141 11.18 -17.43 -11.96
N GLN A 142 11.66 -18.67 -12.07
CA GLN A 142 12.73 -19.20 -12.93
C GLN A 142 14.17 -18.75 -12.64
#